data_AF-A0A521RRR2-F1
#
_entry.id   AF-A0A521RRR2-F1
#
_cell.length_a   1.000
_cell.length_b   1.000
_cell.length_c   1.000
_cell.angle_alpha   90.00
_cell.angle_beta   90.00
_cell.angle_gamma   90.00
#
_symmetry.space_group_name_H-M   'P 1'
#
loop_
_entity.id
_entity.type
_entity.pdbx_description
1 polymer ?
#
loop_
_entity_poly.entity_id
_entity_poly.type
_entity_poly.pdbx_seq_one_letter_code
_entity_poly.pdbx_strand_id
1 'polypeptide(L)'
;MPKKGNREMEAFIQLTEETPEQTIWAVRIIERIGGRPLHLYPPGVIIASIPLEHLRTLKANSLIASIDLGEIEEARIGKAAAEAAFAMSAWNRHLRRRRLAPSGLTGAPLRRGGKRDKPRRVRRLLPKRNSISSLPEE
;
A
#
# COMPACT_ATOMS: atom_id res chain seq x y z
N MET A 1 -12.17 27.33 -15.66
CA MET A 1 -13.01 26.17 -16.01
C MET A 1 -12.32 24.91 -15.50
N PRO A 2 -12.87 24.18 -14.51
CA PRO A 2 -12.25 22.95 -14.07
C PRO A 2 -12.34 21.94 -15.22
N LYS A 3 -11.19 21.42 -15.66
CA LYS A 3 -11.11 20.34 -16.65
C LYS A 3 -12.02 19.22 -16.17
N LYS A 4 -12.95 18.78 -17.03
CA LYS A 4 -13.81 17.60 -16.84
C LYS A 4 -12.95 16.52 -16.22
N GLY A 5 -13.08 16.32 -14.91
CA GLY A 5 -12.19 15.44 -14.18
C GLY A 5 -12.47 14.04 -14.66
N ASN A 6 -11.57 13.47 -15.47
CA ASN A 6 -11.58 12.04 -15.73
C ASN A 6 -11.52 11.37 -14.35
N ARG A 7 -12.66 10.85 -13.89
CA ARG A 7 -12.74 10.09 -12.66
C ARG A 7 -12.10 8.75 -12.94
N GLU A 8 -10.80 8.69 -12.69
CA GLU A 8 -10.06 7.44 -12.67
C GLU A 8 -10.41 6.68 -11.38
N MET A 9 -10.59 5.38 -11.50
CA MET A 9 -10.83 4.48 -10.38
C MET A 9 -9.77 3.39 -10.36
N GLU A 10 -9.25 3.11 -9.18
CA GLU A 10 -8.42 1.93 -8.97
C GLU A 10 -9.31 0.70 -9.00
N ALA A 11 -8.91 -0.30 -9.79
CA ALA A 11 -9.61 -1.55 -9.95
C ALA A 11 -8.65 -2.71 -9.74
N PHE A 12 -9.13 -3.72 -9.04
CA PHE A 12 -8.55 -5.03 -8.98
C PHE A 12 -9.11 -5.86 -10.14
N ILE A 13 -8.24 -6.39 -10.99
CA ILE A 13 -8.59 -7.09 -12.22
C ILE A 13 -8.03 -8.50 -12.12
N GLN A 14 -8.91 -9.48 -12.25
CA GLN A 14 -8.54 -10.89 -12.34
C GLN A 14 -8.71 -11.35 -13.78
N LEU A 15 -7.70 -12.02 -14.32
CA LEU A 15 -7.73 -12.58 -15.67
C LEU A 15 -8.38 -13.96 -15.67
N THR A 16 -8.98 -14.32 -16.79
CA THR A 16 -9.58 -15.65 -17.00
C THR A 16 -8.52 -16.74 -17.03
N GLU A 17 -7.37 -16.43 -17.62
CA GLU A 17 -6.24 -17.35 -17.73
C GLU A 17 -5.05 -16.80 -16.94
N GLU A 18 -4.48 -17.65 -16.08
CA GLU A 18 -3.32 -17.34 -15.27
C GLU A 18 -2.03 -17.66 -16.05
N THR A 19 -1.84 -16.98 -17.19
CA THR A 19 -0.59 -17.06 -17.96
C THR A 19 0.17 -15.73 -17.98
N PRO A 20 1.51 -15.75 -18.04
CA PRO A 20 2.32 -14.54 -18.16
C PRO A 20 1.99 -13.72 -19.42
N GLU A 21 1.70 -14.38 -20.54
CA GLU A 21 1.38 -13.74 -21.82
C GLU A 21 0.08 -12.96 -21.73
N GLN A 22 -0.94 -13.54 -21.08
CA GLN A 22 -2.21 -12.86 -20.86
C GLN A 22 -2.07 -11.68 -19.91
N THR A 23 -1.17 -11.79 -18.93
CA THR A 23 -0.84 -10.67 -18.04
C THR A 23 -0.25 -9.50 -18.84
N ILE A 24 0.69 -9.78 -19.75
CA ILE A 24 1.29 -8.76 -20.64
C ILE A 24 0.23 -8.17 -21.57
N TRP A 25 -0.65 -9.01 -22.14
CA TRP A 25 -1.68 -8.53 -23.06
C TRP A 25 -2.72 -7.66 -22.37
N ALA A 26 -3.14 -8.04 -21.16
CA ALA A 26 -4.04 -7.26 -20.32
C ALA A 26 -3.44 -5.89 -19.95
N VAL A 27 -2.14 -5.82 -19.62
CA VAL A 27 -1.44 -4.55 -19.39
C VAL A 27 -1.54 -3.64 -20.60
N ARG A 28 -1.26 -4.15 -21.81
CA ARG A 28 -1.37 -3.35 -23.05
C ARG A 28 -2.79 -2.85 -23.31
N ILE A 29 -3.79 -3.66 -23.00
CA ILE A 29 -5.20 -3.24 -23.14
C ILE A 29 -5.52 -2.10 -22.18
N ILE A 30 -5.10 -2.22 -20.91
CA ILE A 30 -5.28 -1.20 -19.88
C ILE A 30 -4.60 0.12 -20.30
N GLU A 31 -3.37 0.07 -20.78
CA GLU A 31 -2.66 1.26 -21.27
C GLU A 31 -3.35 1.88 -22.48
N ARG A 32 -3.84 1.06 -23.41
CA ARG A 32 -4.52 1.53 -24.62
C ARG A 32 -5.83 2.27 -24.33
N ILE A 33 -6.56 1.88 -23.28
CA ILE A 33 -7.77 2.58 -22.85
C ILE A 33 -7.46 3.80 -21.95
N GLY A 34 -6.19 4.20 -21.84
CA GLY A 34 -5.76 5.32 -21.01
C GLY A 34 -5.73 4.98 -19.51
N GLY A 35 -5.80 3.70 -19.16
CA GLY A 35 -5.54 3.23 -17.80
C GLY A 35 -4.04 3.12 -17.49
N ARG A 36 -3.72 2.96 -16.22
CA ARG A 36 -2.35 2.81 -15.72
C ARG A 36 -2.25 1.59 -14.80
N PRO A 37 -1.46 0.57 -15.14
CA PRO A 37 -1.16 -0.51 -14.21
C PRO A 37 -0.37 0.04 -13.02
N LEU A 38 -0.81 -0.29 -11.81
CA LEU A 38 -0.19 0.12 -10.55
C LEU A 38 0.62 -1.03 -9.95
N HIS A 39 0.02 -2.21 -9.87
CA HIS A 39 0.68 -3.42 -9.37
C HIS A 39 0.32 -4.63 -10.23
N LEU A 40 1.32 -5.48 -10.48
CA LEU A 40 1.18 -6.70 -11.25
C LEU A 40 1.55 -7.88 -10.35
N TYR A 41 0.64 -8.84 -10.25
CA TYR A 41 0.83 -10.08 -9.52
C TYR A 41 0.66 -11.23 -10.53
N PRO A 42 1.70 -11.50 -11.34
CA PRO A 42 1.64 -12.62 -12.26
C PRO A 42 1.66 -13.96 -11.49
N PRO A 43 0.97 -14.98 -12.00
CA PRO A 43 0.08 -14.92 -13.15
C PRO A 43 -1.37 -14.50 -12.78
N GLY A 44 -1.98 -13.63 -13.59
CA GLY A 44 -3.46 -13.49 -13.58
C GLY A 44 -4.08 -12.38 -12.74
N VAL A 45 -3.32 -11.60 -11.97
CA VAL A 45 -3.88 -10.48 -11.17
C VAL A 45 -3.19 -9.15 -11.47
N ILE A 46 -3.99 -8.11 -11.69
CA ILE A 46 -3.55 -6.76 -12.03
C ILE A 46 -4.33 -5.74 -11.20
N ILE A 47 -3.64 -4.78 -10.60
CA ILE A 47 -4.26 -3.58 -10.01
C ILE A 47 -3.95 -2.42 -10.94
N ALA A 48 -4.97 -1.72 -11.42
CA ALA A 48 -4.80 -0.60 -12.34
C ALA A 48 -5.75 0.55 -12.04
N SER A 49 -5.29 1.78 -12.31
CA SER A 49 -6.14 2.97 -12.41
C SER A 49 -6.78 3.00 -13.79
N ILE A 50 -8.11 2.96 -13.88
CA ILE A 50 -8.82 2.92 -15.16
C ILE A 50 -9.83 4.08 -15.21
N PRO A 51 -9.96 4.78 -16.35
CA PRO A 51 -11.02 5.77 -16.53
C PRO A 51 -12.40 5.09 -16.47
N LEU A 52 -13.32 5.64 -15.68
CA LEU A 52 -14.65 5.04 -15.47
C LEU A 52 -15.41 4.80 -16.78
N GLU A 53 -15.19 5.66 -17.78
CA GLU A 53 -15.79 5.58 -19.11
C GLU A 53 -15.43 4.28 -19.85
N HIS A 54 -14.23 3.74 -19.61
CA HIS A 54 -13.71 2.55 -20.29
C HIS A 54 -13.86 1.27 -19.49
N LEU A 55 -14.38 1.35 -18.26
CA LEU A 55 -14.55 0.20 -17.38
C LEU A 55 -15.55 -0.82 -17.95
N ARG A 56 -16.63 -0.35 -18.58
CA ARG A 56 -17.60 -1.22 -19.26
C ARG A 56 -16.98 -1.96 -20.44
N THR A 57 -16.20 -1.25 -21.26
CA THR A 57 -15.48 -1.84 -22.40
C THR A 57 -14.47 -2.87 -21.93
N LEU A 58 -13.79 -2.59 -20.81
CA LEU A 58 -12.82 -3.51 -20.23
C LEU A 58 -13.51 -4.77 -19.68
N LYS A 59 -14.64 -4.63 -18.98
CA LYS A 59 -15.43 -5.76 -18.46
C LYS A 59 -16.01 -6.66 -19.57
N ALA A 60 -16.26 -6.10 -20.75
CA ALA A 60 -16.74 -6.86 -21.90
C ALA A 60 -15.64 -7.70 -22.57
N ASN A 61 -14.38 -7.56 -22.15
CA ASN A 61 -13.27 -8.31 -22.71
C ASN A 61 -13.22 -9.73 -22.14
N SER A 62 -13.13 -10.74 -23.00
CA SER A 62 -13.11 -12.17 -22.64
C SER A 62 -11.91 -12.58 -21.78
N LEU A 63 -10.85 -11.77 -21.76
CA LEU A 63 -9.68 -12.00 -20.93
C LEU A 63 -9.89 -11.77 -19.45
N ILE A 64 -10.90 -11.00 -19.07
CA ILE A 64 -11.05 -10.51 -17.71
C ILE A 64 -12.17 -11.30 -17.05
N ALA A 65 -11.79 -12.11 -16.07
CA ALA A 65 -12.73 -12.87 -15.25
C ALA A 65 -13.52 -11.96 -14.32
N SER A 66 -12.84 -11.00 -13.67
CA SER A 66 -13.52 -10.05 -12.77
C SER A 66 -12.82 -8.70 -12.71
N ILE A 67 -13.61 -7.69 -12.37
CA ILE A 67 -13.15 -6.34 -12.03
C ILE A 67 -13.84 -5.95 -10.73
N ASP A 68 -13.05 -5.69 -9.70
CA ASP A 68 -13.49 -5.33 -8.36
C ASP A 68 -12.96 -3.93 -8.00
N LEU A 69 -13.87 -3.02 -7.67
CA LEU A 69 -13.55 -1.61 -7.33
C LEU A 69 -13.49 -1.35 -5.82
N GLY A 70 -13.90 -2.33 -5.03
CA GLY A 70 -14.06 -2.23 -3.58
C GLY A 70 -13.39 -3.40 -2.86
N GLU A 71 -13.65 -3.49 -1.55
CA GLU A 71 -13.14 -4.61 -0.76
C GLU A 71 -13.74 -5.93 -1.28
N ILE A 72 -12.88 -6.94 -1.39
CA ILE A 72 -13.24 -8.29 -1.79
C ILE A 72 -13.66 -9.07 -0.54
N GLU A 73 -14.75 -9.83 -0.63
CA GLU A 73 -15.24 -10.63 0.49
C GLU A 73 -14.23 -11.68 0.96
N GLU A 74 -14.08 -11.84 2.28
CA GLU A 74 -13.14 -12.79 2.88
C GLU A 74 -13.42 -14.24 2.45
N ALA A 75 -14.70 -14.59 2.22
CA ALA A 75 -15.08 -15.90 1.69
C ALA A 75 -14.56 -16.16 0.26
N ARG A 76 -14.40 -15.11 -0.56
CA ARG A 76 -13.80 -15.23 -1.90
C ARG A 76 -12.28 -15.35 -1.82
N ILE A 77 -11.66 -14.63 -0.88
CA ILE A 77 -10.22 -14.74 -0.60
C ILE A 77 -9.87 -16.16 -0.15
N GLY A 78 -10.66 -16.74 0.76
CA GLY A 78 -10.43 -18.10 1.28
C GLY A 78 -10.60 -19.22 0.25
N LYS A 79 -11.20 -18.94 -0.91
CA LYS A 79 -11.36 -19.88 -2.02
C LYS A 79 -10.35 -19.68 -3.16
N ALA A 80 -9.58 -18.60 -3.12
CA ALA A 80 -8.61 -18.28 -4.16
C ALA A 80 -7.30 -19.07 -3.99
N ALA A 81 -6.54 -19.24 -5.08
CA ALA A 81 -5.16 -19.71 -5.02
C ALA A 81 -4.30 -18.78 -4.14
N ALA A 82 -3.20 -19.29 -3.60
CA ALA A 82 -2.40 -18.58 -2.59
C ALA A 82 -1.94 -17.18 -3.05
N GLU A 83 -1.48 -17.07 -4.30
CA GLU A 83 -1.01 -15.83 -4.92
C GLU A 83 -2.17 -14.83 -5.09
N ALA A 84 -3.30 -15.30 -5.60
CA ALA A 84 -4.50 -14.47 -5.76
C ALA A 84 -5.05 -14.02 -4.40
N ALA A 85 -5.07 -14.91 -3.40
CA ALA A 85 -5.51 -14.60 -2.04
C ALA A 85 -4.60 -13.53 -1.38
N PHE A 86 -3.28 -13.62 -1.60
CA PHE A 86 -2.33 -12.60 -1.16
C PHE A 86 -2.63 -11.24 -1.80
N ALA A 87 -2.80 -11.19 -3.12
CA ALA A 87 -3.10 -9.96 -3.83
C ALA A 87 -4.44 -9.34 -3.40
N MET A 88 -5.49 -10.15 -3.24
CA MET A 88 -6.80 -9.70 -2.75
C MET A 88 -6.72 -9.15 -1.32
N SER A 89 -5.96 -9.80 -0.43
CA SER A 89 -5.74 -9.33 0.94
C SER A 89 -4.97 -8.00 0.97
N ALA A 90 -3.94 -7.87 0.12
CA ALA A 90 -3.17 -6.64 -0.03
C ALA A 90 -4.05 -5.48 -0.55
N TRP A 91 -4.94 -5.77 -1.50
CA TRP A 91 -5.92 -4.83 -2.03
C TRP A 91 -6.88 -4.33 -0.94
N ASN A 92 -7.50 -5.24 -0.18
CA ASN A 92 -8.37 -4.84 0.93
C ASN A 92 -7.62 -3.98 1.96
N ARG A 93 -6.38 -4.35 2.29
CA ARG A 93 -5.54 -3.56 3.21
C ARG A 93 -5.23 -2.17 2.65
N HIS A 94 -5.02 -2.03 1.34
CA HIS A 94 -4.84 -0.74 0.67
C HIS A 94 -6.11 0.13 0.80
N LEU A 95 -7.27 -0.43 0.48
CA LEU A 95 -8.55 0.29 0.58
C LEU A 95 -8.86 0.71 2.02
N ARG A 96 -8.68 -0.17 3.01
CA ARG A 96 -8.86 0.15 4.43
C ARG A 96 -7.92 1.27 4.88
N ARG A 97 -6.65 1.27 4.44
CA ARG A 97 -5.70 2.37 4.72
C ARG A 97 -6.14 3.69 4.09
N ARG A 98 -6.65 3.68 2.86
CA ARG A 98 -7.20 4.88 2.21
C ARG A 98 -8.43 5.42 2.94
N ARG A 99 -9.31 4.55 3.43
CA ARG A 99 -10.48 4.94 4.22
C ARG A 99 -10.11 5.54 5.58
N LEU A 100 -9.04 5.03 6.20
CA LEU A 100 -8.54 5.49 7.50
C LEU A 100 -7.61 6.69 7.40
N ALA A 101 -7.11 7.03 6.20
CA ALA A 101 -6.31 8.24 6.00
C ALA A 101 -7.22 9.47 6.24
N PRO A 102 -6.93 10.33 7.22
CA PRO A 102 -7.73 11.52 7.44
C PRO A 102 -7.67 12.37 6.17
N SER A 103 -8.84 12.71 5.63
CA SER A 103 -8.99 13.70 4.56
C SER A 103 -8.62 15.07 5.12
N GLY A 104 -7.32 15.35 5.22
CA GLY A 104 -6.81 16.49 5.97
C GLY A 104 -5.30 16.61 5.98
N LEU A 105 -4.66 16.62 4.82
CA LEU A 105 -3.34 17.25 4.65
C LEU A 105 -3.45 18.43 3.68
N THR A 106 -4.43 19.30 3.94
CA THR A 106 -4.46 20.66 3.39
C THR A 106 -3.91 21.58 4.47
N GLY A 107 -2.63 21.96 4.33
CA GLY A 107 -2.05 23.17 4.93
C GLY A 107 -2.21 23.39 6.43
N ALA A 108 -1.53 22.59 7.27
CA ALA A 108 -0.98 23.15 8.50
C ALA A 108 0.52 23.37 8.23
N PRO A 109 1.05 24.61 8.24
CA PRO A 109 2.49 24.78 8.26
C PRO A 109 3.00 24.05 9.51
N LEU A 110 3.99 23.18 9.31
CA LEU A 110 4.82 22.67 10.38
C LEU A 110 5.36 23.88 11.14
N ARG A 111 4.66 24.28 12.21
CA ARG A 111 5.28 25.06 13.28
C ARG A 111 6.33 24.13 13.88
N ARG A 112 7.53 24.15 13.31
CA ARG A 112 8.77 23.81 14.00
C ARG A 112 8.95 24.83 15.12
N GLY A 113 8.12 24.72 16.16
CA GLY A 113 8.34 25.33 17.45
C GLY A 113 9.38 24.49 18.17
N GLY A 114 10.63 24.94 18.11
CA GLY A 114 11.74 24.25 18.73
C GLY A 114 11.57 24.12 20.23
N LYS A 115 11.79 22.91 20.74
CA LYS A 115 12.58 22.69 21.95
C LYS A 115 13.53 21.54 21.66
N ARG A 116 14.77 21.90 21.33
CA ARG A 116 15.93 21.02 21.44
C ARG A 116 15.99 20.61 22.91
N ASP A 117 15.56 19.41 23.25
CA ASP A 117 15.96 18.82 24.52
C ASP A 117 17.47 18.56 24.42
N LYS A 118 18.21 19.37 25.18
CA LYS A 118 19.68 19.33 25.22
C LYS A 118 20.12 17.99 25.81
N PRO A 119 21.20 17.37 25.33
CA PRO A 119 21.80 16.26 26.07
C PRO A 119 22.30 16.80 27.41
N ARG A 120 21.74 16.32 28.52
CA ARG A 120 22.29 16.56 29.85
C ARG A 120 23.67 15.90 29.91
N ARG A 121 24.71 16.71 29.65
CA ARG A 121 26.07 16.47 30.13
C ARG A 121 26.01 16.30 31.65
N VAL A 122 26.04 15.06 32.13
CA VAL A 122 26.39 14.81 33.52
C VAL A 122 27.92 14.86 33.59
N ARG A 123 28.41 15.98 34.11
CA ARG A 123 29.82 16.20 34.43
C ARG A 123 30.28 15.12 35.40
N ARG A 124 31.40 14.47 35.07
CA ARG A 124 32.26 13.75 36.02
C ARG A 124 32.49 14.64 37.24
N LEU A 125 32.12 14.13 38.42
CA LEU A 125 32.60 14.61 39.71
C LEU A 125 33.17 13.38 40.42
N LEU A 126 34.49 13.21 40.33
CA LEU A 126 35.26 12.56 41.37
C LEU A 126 35.62 13.64 42.39
N PRO A 127 35.54 13.35 43.69
CA PRO A 127 36.81 13.24 44.41
C PRO A 127 36.87 12.19 45.55
N LYS A 128 38.08 11.62 45.65
CA LYS A 128 38.92 11.31 46.85
C LYS A 128 38.43 10.30 47.92
N ARG A 129 39.13 9.14 47.91
CA ARG A 129 39.99 8.54 48.96
C ARG A 129 39.60 8.71 50.45
N ASN A 130 39.38 7.58 51.13
CA ASN A 130 40.19 7.03 52.25
C ASN A 130 39.49 5.75 52.76
N SER A 131 40.12 4.56 52.68
CA SER A 131 40.87 3.88 53.78
C SER A 131 39.92 3.30 54.84
N ILE A 132 39.95 2.05 55.33
CA ILE A 132 40.92 0.94 55.43
C ILE A 132 40.15 -0.27 56.05
N SER A 133 40.67 -1.51 55.87
CA SER A 133 40.45 -2.72 56.72
C SER A 133 39.11 -3.49 56.63
N SER A 134 39.04 -4.83 56.56
CA SER A 134 40.02 -5.92 56.68
C SER A 134 39.50 -7.20 55.99
N LEU A 135 40.44 -8.02 55.50
CA LEU A 135 40.39 -9.47 55.19
C LEU A 135 39.94 -10.33 56.41
N PRO A 136 39.81 -11.68 56.37
CA PRO A 136 40.38 -12.67 55.42
C PRO A 136 39.42 -13.78 54.92
N GLU A 137 39.74 -14.40 53.77
CA GLU A 137 40.18 -15.81 53.53
C GLU A 137 39.27 -16.91 54.07
N GLU A 138 38.71 -17.72 53.17
CA GLU A 138 39.14 -19.10 52.88
C GLU A 138 38.75 -19.49 51.45
#